data_AF-A0A8S0TYY1-F1
#
_entry.id   AF-A0A8S0TYY1-F1
#
_cell.length_a   1.000
_cell.length_b   1.000
_cell.length_c   1.000
_cell.angle_alpha   90.00
_cell.angle_beta   90.00
_cell.angle_gamma   90.00
#
_symmetry.space_group_name_H-M   'P 1'
#
loop_
_entity.id
_entity.type
_entity.pdbx_description
1 polymer ?
#
loop_
_entity_poly.entity_id
_entity_poly.type
_entity_poly.pdbx_seq_one_letter_code
_entity_poly.pdbx_strand_id
1 'polypeptide(L)'
;MHLKIGELSTIVISSPHVAEEALKKNDLAFADRPQVLLSKIVFYNYVNLSSSPYGEYWREMRKLFIMKLLSSKKVKSFYTIMEEEVSNLVAYIRSLEGFPINLTEKVSSVTSAVTCRAAVGRRCKDQETLSSLAKEAIAFAGVFNAGDVFPSLQLLDSLFGSKRKLAKLHKKVDNILEDIIQEHEKDRLTLTGNEPFEEDLHDVFLRLKADNEFPIDITREIIKANIFELFTAGTDTSSTVVEWTMAELMKNPRVMRKAQIEKEGGDGGVGHGSGGAPPVSDRAQLQQHACCSWQRLTAAAEGRQQRSRRYCWLLQQRRVAAARAKTAAAVVINGRRPSPPPNI
;
A
#
# COMPACT_ATOMS: atom_id res chain seq x y z
N MET A 1 7.57 18.15 18.13
CA MET A 1 8.43 19.03 17.31
C MET A 1 7.58 19.63 16.20
N HIS A 2 7.70 20.93 15.89
CA HIS A 2 7.02 21.56 14.76
C HIS A 2 8.00 21.80 13.62
N LEU A 3 7.61 21.43 12.41
CA LEU A 3 8.38 21.59 11.18
C LEU A 3 7.51 22.25 10.13
N LYS A 4 8.13 23.14 9.34
CA LYS A 4 7.49 23.68 8.13
C LYS A 4 8.08 22.98 6.91
N ILE A 5 7.30 22.08 6.31
CA ILE A 5 7.68 21.38 5.07
C ILE A 5 7.11 22.20 3.93
N GLY A 6 7.93 23.09 3.37
CA GLY A 6 7.50 24.07 2.37
C GLY A 6 6.47 25.06 2.91
N GLU A 7 5.22 24.94 2.48
CA GLU A 7 4.09 25.72 2.98
C GLU A 7 3.24 24.96 4.01
N LEU A 8 3.49 23.66 4.17
CA LEU A 8 2.77 22.83 5.13
C LEU A 8 3.33 22.97 6.55
N SER A 9 2.43 23.21 7.49
CA SER A 9 2.69 23.11 8.92
C SER A 9 2.60 21.65 9.34
N THR A 10 3.67 21.08 9.89
CA THR A 10 3.75 19.66 10.25
C THR A 10 4.19 19.50 11.71
N ILE A 11 3.41 18.75 12.49
CA ILE A 11 3.76 18.38 13.86
C ILE A 11 4.29 16.95 13.85
N VAL A 12 5.51 16.77 14.33
CA VAL A 12 6.11 15.44 14.54
C VAL A 12 5.88 15.01 15.98
N ILE A 13 5.14 13.91 16.12
CA ILE A 13 4.87 13.22 17.38
C ILE A 13 5.90 12.09 17.53
N SER A 14 6.72 12.17 18.57
CA SER A 14 7.81 11.22 18.84
C SER A 14 7.80 10.67 20.26
N SER A 15 6.67 10.80 20.97
CA SER A 15 6.47 10.30 22.33
C SER A 15 5.22 9.41 22.38
N PRO A 16 5.28 8.22 23.00
CA PRO A 16 4.12 7.35 23.15
C PRO A 16 2.94 8.03 23.84
N HIS A 17 3.21 8.86 24.85
CA HIS A 17 2.18 9.59 25.59
C HIS A 17 1.41 10.56 24.70
N VAL A 18 2.14 11.34 23.90
CA VAL A 18 1.53 12.31 22.95
C VAL A 18 0.84 11.58 21.79
N ALA A 19 1.39 10.45 21.34
CA ALA A 19 0.74 9.62 20.33
C ALA A 19 -0.59 9.05 20.82
N GLU A 20 -0.67 8.61 22.08
CA GLU A 20 -1.94 8.17 22.69
C GLU A 20 -2.96 9.31 22.79
N GLU A 21 -2.52 10.50 23.17
CA GLU A 21 -3.37 11.67 23.23
C GLU A 21 -3.95 12.05 21.85
N ALA A 22 -3.13 12.00 20.80
CA ALA A 22 -3.57 12.33 19.44
C ALA A 22 -4.39 11.21 18.78
N LEU A 23 -3.99 9.95 18.92
CA LEU A 23 -4.56 8.82 18.15
C LEU A 23 -5.63 8.02 18.90
N LYS A 24 -5.85 8.28 20.20
CA LYS A 24 -6.94 7.66 20.96
C LYS A 24 -7.88 8.68 21.60
N LYS A 25 -7.33 9.66 22.34
CA LYS A 25 -8.17 10.61 23.10
C LYS A 25 -8.81 11.68 22.20
N ASN A 26 -8.07 12.11 21.17
CA ASN A 26 -8.48 13.13 20.22
C ASN A 26 -8.45 12.61 18.77
N ASP A 27 -8.65 11.31 18.59
CA ASP A 27 -8.47 10.61 17.31
C ASP A 27 -9.24 11.26 16.14
N LEU A 28 -10.48 11.68 16.37
CA LEU A 28 -11.30 12.37 15.36
C LEU A 28 -10.68 13.67 14.85
N ALA A 29 -10.00 14.44 15.70
CA ALA A 29 -9.34 15.68 15.30
C ALA A 29 -8.12 15.44 14.39
N PHE A 30 -7.55 14.24 14.43
CA PHE A 30 -6.40 13.81 13.62
C PHE A 30 -6.77 12.72 12.60
N ALA A 31 -8.06 12.46 12.39
CA ALA A 31 -8.52 11.37 11.54
C ALA A 31 -8.38 11.67 10.05
N ASP A 32 -8.29 12.94 9.68
CA ASP A 32 -8.23 13.37 8.28
C ASP A 32 -6.88 13.04 7.61
N ARG A 33 -6.85 13.06 6.27
CA ARG A 33 -5.68 12.69 5.47
C ARG A 33 -5.18 13.85 4.63
N PRO A 34 -3.85 14.07 4.54
CA PRO A 34 -3.29 15.04 3.61
C PRO A 34 -3.70 14.71 2.16
N GLN A 35 -4.21 15.70 1.45
CA GLN A 35 -4.61 15.56 0.05
C GLN A 35 -3.39 15.62 -0.86
N VAL A 36 -2.98 14.45 -1.38
CA VAL A 36 -1.82 14.32 -2.26
C VAL A 36 -2.22 14.09 -3.72
N LEU A 37 -1.44 14.62 -4.65
CA LEU A 37 -1.72 14.57 -6.09
C LEU A 37 -1.86 13.15 -6.64
N LEU A 38 -1.08 12.21 -6.12
CA LEU A 38 -1.16 10.79 -6.48
C LEU A 38 -2.58 10.26 -6.28
N SER A 39 -3.12 10.43 -5.07
CA SER A 39 -4.46 9.98 -4.71
C SER A 39 -5.56 10.67 -5.49
N LYS A 40 -5.38 11.97 -5.76
CA LYS A 40 -6.31 12.72 -6.60
C LYS A 40 -6.47 12.12 -7.99
N ILE A 41 -5.35 11.73 -8.60
CA ILE A 41 -5.32 11.28 -10.00
C ILE A 41 -5.54 9.77 -10.11
N VAL A 42 -4.73 8.98 -9.42
CA VAL A 42 -4.71 7.51 -9.59
C VAL A 42 -5.92 6.85 -8.94
N PHE A 43 -6.40 7.38 -7.82
CA PHE A 43 -7.50 6.83 -7.04
C PHE A 43 -8.78 7.68 -7.15
N TYR A 44 -9.11 8.13 -8.37
CA TYR A 44 -10.37 8.78 -8.73
C TYR A 44 -10.84 9.84 -7.72
N ASN A 45 -10.00 10.83 -7.44
CA ASN A 45 -10.27 11.87 -6.45
C ASN A 45 -10.50 11.33 -5.03
N TYR A 46 -9.53 10.53 -4.53
CA TYR A 46 -9.46 10.05 -3.15
C TYR A 46 -10.55 9.06 -2.74
N VAL A 47 -11.10 8.26 -3.65
CA VAL A 47 -12.14 7.27 -3.32
C VAL A 47 -11.57 5.93 -2.83
N ASN A 48 -10.25 5.86 -2.56
CA ASN A 48 -9.63 4.72 -1.90
C ASN A 48 -9.51 4.96 -0.38
N LEU A 49 -9.64 3.91 0.41
CA LEU A 49 -9.78 3.95 1.87
C LEU A 49 -8.65 4.70 2.60
N SER A 50 -7.39 4.55 2.17
CA SER A 50 -6.24 5.15 2.87
C SER A 50 -6.12 6.66 2.70
N SER A 51 -6.69 7.22 1.64
CA SER A 51 -6.55 8.64 1.31
C SER A 51 -7.84 9.44 1.26
N SER A 52 -9.00 8.78 1.36
CA SER A 52 -10.29 9.47 1.52
C SER A 52 -10.28 10.34 2.77
N PRO A 53 -10.81 11.58 2.68
CA PRO A 53 -11.06 12.40 3.85
C PRO A 53 -11.96 11.69 4.84
N TYR A 54 -11.78 11.98 6.13
CA TYR A 54 -12.65 11.40 7.15
C TYR A 54 -14.08 11.90 6.99
N GLY A 55 -15.04 10.97 6.92
CA GLY A 55 -16.44 11.29 6.68
C GLY A 55 -17.30 10.03 6.65
N GLU A 56 -18.57 10.19 6.28
CA GLU A 56 -19.51 9.07 6.13
C GLU A 56 -19.00 8.03 5.13
N TYR A 57 -18.53 8.48 3.97
CA TYR A 57 -17.90 7.64 2.95
C TYR A 57 -16.82 6.72 3.54
N TRP A 58 -15.83 7.33 4.20
CA TRP A 58 -14.70 6.61 4.77
C TRP A 58 -15.13 5.61 5.86
N ARG A 59 -16.09 5.99 6.72
CA ARG A 59 -16.57 5.13 7.81
C ARG A 59 -17.25 3.87 7.26
N GLU A 60 -18.13 4.03 6.29
CA GLU A 60 -18.82 2.89 5.67
C GLU A 60 -17.83 2.03 4.88
N MET A 61 -16.93 2.63 4.09
CA MET A 61 -15.89 1.87 3.38
C MET A 61 -14.99 1.08 4.35
N ARG A 62 -14.59 1.70 5.47
CA ARG A 62 -13.83 1.01 6.51
C ARG A 62 -14.60 -0.18 7.09
N LYS A 63 -15.90 -0.01 7.35
CA LYS A 63 -16.79 -1.07 7.84
C LYS A 63 -16.88 -2.22 6.82
N LEU A 64 -17.03 -1.91 5.54
CA LEU A 64 -17.01 -2.89 4.44
C LEU A 64 -15.71 -3.69 4.41
N PHE A 65 -14.56 -3.01 4.51
CA PHE A 65 -13.25 -3.67 4.55
C PHE A 65 -13.16 -4.63 5.74
N ILE A 66 -13.50 -4.18 6.95
CA ILE A 66 -13.37 -5.01 8.16
C ILE A 66 -14.37 -6.17 8.17
N MET A 67 -15.63 -5.92 7.79
CA MET A 67 -16.71 -6.89 7.96
C MET A 67 -16.83 -7.88 6.80
N LYS A 68 -16.47 -7.48 5.57
CA LYS A 68 -16.69 -8.30 4.37
C LYS A 68 -15.37 -8.72 3.72
N LEU A 69 -14.48 -7.77 3.41
CA LEU A 69 -13.27 -8.06 2.63
C LEU A 69 -12.16 -8.71 3.44
N LEU A 70 -11.92 -8.22 4.66
CA LEU A 70 -10.82 -8.64 5.54
C LEU A 70 -11.34 -9.34 6.80
N SER A 71 -12.55 -9.89 6.73
CA SER A 71 -13.10 -10.70 7.81
C SER A 71 -12.26 -11.97 8.03
N SER A 72 -12.22 -12.48 9.26
CA SER A 72 -11.52 -13.74 9.58
C SER A 72 -11.93 -14.89 8.64
N LYS A 73 -13.21 -14.99 8.27
CA LYS A 73 -13.70 -15.99 7.31
C LYS A 73 -13.09 -15.80 5.90
N LYS A 74 -13.06 -14.55 5.39
CA LYS A 74 -12.55 -14.24 4.05
C LYS A 74 -11.03 -14.35 3.97
N VAL A 75 -10.30 -13.93 5.01
CA VAL A 75 -8.85 -14.12 5.07
C VAL A 75 -8.50 -15.62 5.08
N LYS A 76 -9.28 -16.43 5.80
CA LYS A 76 -9.10 -17.90 5.84
C LYS A 76 -9.36 -18.57 4.48
N SER A 77 -10.31 -18.09 3.68
CA SER A 77 -10.54 -18.69 2.35
C SER A 77 -9.33 -18.52 1.43
N PHE A 78 -8.50 -17.49 1.63
CA PHE A 78 -7.28 -17.29 0.85
C PHE A 78 -6.07 -18.11 1.33
N TYR A 79 -6.20 -18.95 2.36
CA TYR A 79 -5.06 -19.75 2.83
C TYR A 79 -4.54 -20.73 1.78
N THR A 80 -5.43 -21.34 1.00
CA THR A 80 -5.03 -22.26 -0.08
C THR A 80 -4.17 -21.55 -1.13
N ILE A 81 -4.51 -20.29 -1.46
CA ILE A 81 -3.69 -19.43 -2.33
C ILE A 81 -2.30 -19.21 -1.72
N MET A 82 -2.25 -18.83 -0.44
CA MET A 82 -0.98 -18.59 0.26
C MET A 82 -0.11 -19.85 0.33
N GLU A 83 -0.69 -21.00 0.64
CA GLU A 83 0.02 -22.28 0.71
C GLU A 83 0.62 -22.68 -0.64
N GLU A 84 -0.12 -22.50 -1.73
CA GLU A 84 0.35 -22.78 -3.09
C GLU A 84 1.56 -21.88 -3.45
N GLU A 85 1.43 -20.57 -3.29
CA GLU A 85 2.48 -19.60 -3.64
C GLU A 85 3.74 -19.77 -2.76
N VAL A 86 3.56 -20.05 -1.46
CA VAL A 86 4.68 -20.30 -0.54
C VAL A 86 5.35 -21.65 -0.85
N SER A 87 4.58 -22.68 -1.20
CA SER A 87 5.16 -23.98 -1.60
C SER A 87 6.02 -23.84 -2.85
N ASN A 88 5.55 -23.06 -3.83
CA ASN A 88 6.32 -22.73 -5.04
C ASN A 88 7.62 -21.97 -4.71
N LEU A 89 7.57 -21.02 -3.77
CA LEU A 89 8.76 -20.32 -3.27
C LEU A 89 9.76 -21.27 -2.61
N VAL A 90 9.30 -22.19 -1.77
CA VAL A 90 10.15 -23.17 -1.09
C VAL A 90 10.78 -24.13 -2.11
N ALA A 91 10.02 -24.61 -3.09
CA ALA A 91 10.54 -25.45 -4.17
C ALA A 91 11.62 -24.71 -4.98
N TYR A 92 11.39 -23.44 -5.31
CA TYR A 92 12.37 -22.59 -5.98
C TYR A 92 13.67 -22.44 -5.16
N ILE A 93 13.57 -22.15 -3.86
CA ILE A 93 14.74 -22.03 -2.97
C ILE A 93 15.51 -23.35 -2.91
N ARG A 94 14.82 -24.49 -2.79
CA ARG A 94 15.44 -25.82 -2.78
C ARG A 94 16.19 -26.12 -4.07
N SER A 95 15.66 -25.71 -5.22
CA SER A 95 16.31 -25.92 -6.52
C SER A 95 17.64 -25.17 -6.68
N LEU A 96 17.89 -24.18 -5.82
CA LEU A 96 19.10 -23.34 -5.82
C LEU A 96 20.01 -23.65 -4.62
N GLU A 97 19.90 -24.84 -4.05
CA GLU A 97 20.73 -25.27 -2.93
C GLU A 97 22.23 -25.07 -3.22
N GLY A 98 22.95 -24.49 -2.26
CA GLY A 98 24.37 -24.17 -2.37
C GLY A 98 24.70 -22.85 -3.07
N PHE A 99 23.72 -22.14 -3.65
CA PHE A 99 23.93 -20.86 -4.32
C PHE A 99 23.36 -19.67 -3.51
N PRO A 100 24.01 -18.49 -3.52
CA PRO A 100 23.41 -17.26 -3.01
C PRO A 100 22.17 -16.87 -3.81
N ILE A 101 21.08 -16.50 -3.13
CA ILE A 101 19.79 -16.14 -3.76
C ILE A 101 19.41 -14.72 -3.35
N ASN A 102 18.97 -13.90 -4.30
CA ASN A 102 18.29 -12.64 -4.01
C ASN A 102 16.78 -12.89 -3.80
N LEU A 103 16.35 -12.95 -2.55
CA LEU A 103 14.95 -13.21 -2.21
C LEU A 103 14.02 -12.00 -2.44
N THR A 104 14.55 -10.79 -2.58
CA THR A 104 13.76 -9.55 -2.62
C THR A 104 12.72 -9.57 -3.73
N GLU A 105 13.15 -9.83 -4.97
CA GLU A 105 12.25 -9.85 -6.13
C GLU A 105 11.30 -11.04 -6.06
N LYS A 106 11.77 -12.20 -5.57
CA LYS A 106 10.96 -13.41 -5.50
C LYS A 106 9.87 -13.30 -4.45
N VAL A 107 10.16 -12.73 -3.28
CA VAL A 107 9.17 -12.46 -2.22
C VAL A 107 8.18 -11.39 -2.66
N SER A 108 8.63 -10.34 -3.36
CA SER A 108 7.75 -9.35 -3.98
C SER A 108 6.79 -10.01 -4.99
N SER A 109 7.30 -10.90 -5.86
CA SER A 109 6.49 -11.65 -6.82
C SER A 109 5.45 -12.56 -6.14
N VAL A 110 5.84 -13.29 -5.09
CA VAL A 110 4.93 -14.17 -4.32
C VAL A 110 3.84 -13.37 -3.63
N THR A 111 4.18 -12.27 -2.97
CA THR A 111 3.18 -11.41 -2.30
C THR A 111 2.26 -10.71 -3.29
N SER A 112 2.78 -10.27 -4.43
CA SER A 112 1.97 -9.80 -5.57
C SER A 112 0.99 -10.88 -6.02
N ALA A 113 1.45 -12.12 -6.23
CA ALA A 113 0.61 -13.22 -6.70
C ALA A 113 -0.51 -13.56 -5.72
N VAL A 114 -0.18 -13.71 -4.44
CA VAL A 114 -1.18 -13.93 -3.37
C VAL A 114 -2.21 -12.80 -3.36
N THR A 115 -1.76 -11.54 -3.34
CA THR A 115 -2.66 -10.39 -3.23
C THR A 115 -3.50 -10.23 -4.49
N CYS A 116 -2.93 -10.46 -5.67
CA CYS A 116 -3.65 -10.45 -6.94
C CYS A 116 -4.76 -11.50 -6.94
N ARG A 117 -4.41 -12.74 -6.61
CA ARG A 117 -5.36 -13.86 -6.58
C ARG A 117 -6.45 -13.66 -5.54
N ALA A 118 -6.14 -13.06 -4.40
CA ALA A 118 -7.15 -12.70 -3.40
C ALA A 118 -8.06 -11.56 -3.89
N ALA A 119 -7.48 -10.54 -4.53
CA ALA A 119 -8.21 -9.33 -4.92
C ALA A 119 -9.11 -9.53 -6.15
N VAL A 120 -8.61 -10.23 -7.18
CA VAL A 120 -9.24 -10.35 -8.51
C VAL A 120 -9.27 -11.80 -9.04
N GLY A 121 -9.03 -12.78 -8.17
CA GLY A 121 -9.07 -14.20 -8.52
C GLY A 121 -7.90 -14.65 -9.41
N ARG A 122 -8.01 -15.85 -10.00
CA ARG A 122 -7.02 -16.40 -10.96
C ARG A 122 -6.96 -15.64 -12.30
N ARG A 123 -7.65 -14.50 -12.42
CA ARG A 123 -8.07 -13.90 -13.68
C ARG A 123 -7.19 -12.73 -14.13
N CYS A 124 -6.18 -12.33 -13.35
CA CYS A 124 -5.29 -11.25 -13.77
C CYS A 124 -4.20 -11.72 -14.75
N LYS A 125 -4.52 -11.72 -16.05
CA LYS A 125 -3.54 -11.97 -17.12
C LYS A 125 -2.39 -10.96 -17.09
N ASP A 126 -2.69 -9.73 -16.67
CA ASP A 126 -1.75 -8.60 -16.62
C ASP A 126 -1.08 -8.43 -15.24
N GLN A 127 -0.96 -9.48 -14.43
CA GLN A 127 -0.42 -9.38 -13.06
C GLN A 127 0.98 -8.75 -13.01
N GLU A 128 1.86 -9.09 -13.94
CA GLU A 128 3.21 -8.51 -14.00
C GLU A 128 3.17 -7.02 -14.32
N THR A 129 2.34 -6.64 -15.29
CA THR A 129 2.11 -5.24 -15.67
C THR A 129 1.51 -4.47 -14.49
N LEU A 130 0.50 -5.02 -13.82
CA LEU A 130 -0.13 -4.42 -12.65
C LEU A 130 0.86 -4.26 -11.49
N SER A 131 1.72 -5.25 -11.26
CA SER A 131 2.80 -5.18 -10.26
C SER A 131 3.81 -4.08 -10.58
N SER A 132 4.16 -3.91 -11.86
CA SER A 132 5.04 -2.84 -12.31
C SER A 132 4.42 -1.45 -12.10
N LEU A 133 3.14 -1.29 -12.44
CA LEU A 133 2.39 -0.05 -12.22
C LEU A 133 2.20 0.25 -10.72
N ALA A 134 1.99 -0.78 -9.90
CA ALA A 134 1.95 -0.63 -8.44
C ALA A 134 3.28 -0.10 -7.89
N LYS A 135 4.42 -0.63 -8.33
CA LYS A 135 5.76 -0.11 -7.96
C LYS A 135 5.94 1.34 -8.38
N GLU A 136 5.47 1.72 -9.57
CA GLU A 136 5.48 3.12 -10.02
C GLU A 136 4.62 4.01 -9.11
N ALA A 137 3.40 3.58 -8.76
CA ALA A 137 2.51 4.29 -7.84
C ALA A 137 3.13 4.48 -6.44
N ILE A 138 3.74 3.43 -5.88
CA ILE A 138 4.42 3.47 -4.57
C ILE A 138 5.62 4.42 -4.61
N ALA A 139 6.38 4.44 -5.72
CA ALA A 139 7.47 5.38 -5.89
C ALA A 139 6.98 6.84 -5.89
N PHE A 140 5.82 7.11 -6.50
CA PHE A 140 5.17 8.42 -6.40
C PHE A 140 4.66 8.73 -4.98
N ALA A 141 4.16 7.73 -4.24
CA ALA A 141 3.71 7.92 -2.85
C ALA A 141 4.89 8.27 -1.91
N GLY A 142 6.08 7.73 -2.20
CA GLY A 142 7.29 7.96 -1.43
C GLY A 142 7.94 9.33 -1.62
N VAL A 143 7.48 10.13 -2.59
CA VAL A 143 8.03 11.45 -2.92
C VAL A 143 6.91 12.48 -3.00
N PHE A 144 6.95 13.51 -2.16
CA PHE A 144 6.01 14.60 -2.29
C PHE A 144 6.23 15.37 -3.61
N ASN A 145 5.14 15.65 -4.34
CA ASN A 145 5.19 16.55 -5.49
C ASN A 145 5.33 17.99 -5.03
N ALA A 146 5.67 18.90 -5.95
CA ALA A 146 5.88 20.29 -5.62
C ALA A 146 4.59 20.91 -5.07
N GLY A 147 3.44 20.62 -5.68
CA GLY A 147 2.13 21.09 -5.21
C GLY A 147 1.65 20.45 -3.91
N ASP A 148 2.13 19.25 -3.57
CA ASP A 148 1.80 18.60 -2.29
C ASP A 148 2.43 19.37 -1.10
N VAL A 149 3.60 19.98 -1.32
CA VAL A 149 4.38 20.69 -0.27
C VAL A 149 4.22 22.21 -0.35
N PHE A 150 3.97 22.73 -1.54
CA PHE A 150 3.75 24.14 -1.82
C PHE A 150 2.43 24.29 -2.58
N PRO A 151 1.27 24.32 -1.89
CA PRO A 151 -0.03 24.49 -2.53
C PRO A 151 -0.13 25.74 -3.42
N SER A 152 0.62 26.81 -3.12
CA SER A 152 0.69 28.00 -3.99
C SER A 152 1.32 27.72 -5.36
N LEU A 153 2.07 26.62 -5.50
CA LEU A 153 2.83 26.23 -6.68
C LEU A 153 2.28 24.98 -7.37
N GLN A 154 0.98 24.67 -7.25
CA GLN A 154 0.33 23.52 -7.92
C GLN A 154 0.51 23.49 -9.45
N LEU A 155 0.82 24.62 -10.09
CA LEU A 155 1.17 24.71 -11.51
C LEU A 155 2.50 24.01 -11.82
N LEU A 156 3.42 23.93 -10.86
CA LEU A 156 4.70 23.24 -11.02
C LEU A 156 4.53 21.74 -11.28
N ASP A 157 3.49 21.11 -10.75
CA ASP A 157 3.25 19.68 -11.02
C ASP A 157 2.88 19.43 -12.49
N SER A 158 2.30 20.43 -13.16
CA SER A 158 2.09 20.43 -14.61
C SER A 158 3.41 20.64 -15.35
N LEU A 159 4.21 21.61 -14.90
CA LEU A 159 5.49 21.99 -15.55
C LEU A 159 6.57 20.91 -15.43
N PHE A 160 6.68 20.25 -14.27
CA PHE A 160 7.63 19.14 -14.04
C PHE A 160 7.12 17.81 -14.58
N GLY A 161 5.91 17.77 -15.15
CA GLY A 161 5.34 16.60 -15.81
C GLY A 161 4.81 15.53 -14.85
N SER A 162 4.81 15.75 -13.53
CA SER A 162 4.23 14.80 -12.56
C SER A 162 2.77 14.51 -12.86
N LYS A 163 1.95 15.53 -13.15
CA LYS A 163 0.54 15.33 -13.53
C LYS A 163 0.40 14.45 -14.77
N ARG A 164 1.24 14.67 -15.79
CA ARG A 164 1.22 13.87 -17.03
C ARG A 164 1.64 12.42 -16.78
N LYS A 165 2.64 12.19 -15.92
CA LYS A 165 3.07 10.83 -15.53
C LYS A 165 1.98 10.10 -14.75
N LEU A 166 1.41 10.75 -13.74
CA LEU A 166 0.30 10.20 -12.95
C LEU A 166 -0.94 9.92 -13.81
N ALA A 167 -1.27 10.79 -14.77
CA ALA A 167 -2.38 10.56 -15.69
C ALA A 167 -2.13 9.35 -16.61
N LYS A 168 -0.88 9.16 -17.09
CA LYS A 168 -0.50 7.97 -17.85
C LYS A 168 -0.56 6.70 -17.01
N LEU A 169 -0.09 6.75 -15.77
CA LEU A 169 -0.16 5.66 -14.80
C LEU A 169 -1.62 5.28 -14.55
N HIS A 170 -2.46 6.27 -14.19
CA HIS A 170 -3.89 6.10 -13.98
C HIS A 170 -4.56 5.45 -15.18
N LYS A 171 -4.34 5.94 -16.41
CA LYS A 171 -4.95 5.35 -17.61
C LYS A 171 -4.60 3.87 -17.80
N LYS A 172 -3.34 3.48 -17.53
CA LYS A 172 -2.93 2.07 -17.65
C LYS A 172 -3.59 1.20 -16.58
N VAL A 173 -3.63 1.69 -15.34
CA VAL A 173 -4.27 1.00 -14.22
C VAL A 173 -5.78 0.88 -14.46
N ASP A 174 -6.42 1.96 -14.88
CA ASP A 174 -7.84 2.03 -15.21
C ASP A 174 -8.22 1.00 -16.27
N ASN A 175 -7.49 0.94 -17.39
CA ASN A 175 -7.73 -0.05 -18.44
C ASN A 175 -7.66 -1.49 -17.91
N ILE A 176 -6.60 -1.85 -17.18
CA ILE A 176 -6.44 -3.22 -16.64
C ILE A 176 -7.59 -3.57 -15.69
N LEU A 177 -7.95 -2.65 -14.80
CA LEU A 177 -9.03 -2.90 -13.83
C LEU A 177 -10.41 -2.92 -14.50
N GLU A 178 -10.59 -2.15 -15.56
CA GLU A 178 -11.82 -2.17 -16.37
C GLU A 178 -11.98 -3.50 -17.09
N ASP A 179 -10.90 -4.03 -17.68
CA ASP A 179 -10.90 -5.36 -18.31
C ASP A 179 -11.22 -6.44 -17.27
N ILE A 180 -10.63 -6.35 -16.07
CA ILE A 180 -10.94 -7.25 -14.94
C ILE A 180 -12.41 -7.16 -14.54
N ILE A 181 -12.99 -5.96 -14.43
CA ILE A 181 -14.41 -5.78 -14.11
C ILE A 181 -15.29 -6.49 -15.14
N GLN A 182 -15.02 -6.26 -16.43
CA GLN A 182 -15.80 -6.84 -17.52
C GLN A 182 -15.73 -8.36 -17.54
N GLU A 183 -14.55 -8.94 -17.29
CA GLU A 183 -14.39 -10.39 -17.17
C GLU A 183 -15.22 -10.96 -16.01
N HIS A 184 -15.19 -10.34 -14.82
CA HIS A 184 -16.00 -10.79 -13.68
C HIS A 184 -17.51 -10.66 -13.93
N GLU A 185 -17.96 -9.57 -14.55
CA GLU A 185 -19.38 -9.40 -14.92
C GLU A 185 -19.85 -10.45 -15.92
N LYS A 186 -19.02 -10.76 -16.93
CA LYS A 186 -19.31 -11.79 -17.91
C LYS A 186 -19.41 -13.17 -17.26
N ASP A 187 -18.46 -13.51 -16.40
CA ASP A 187 -18.43 -14.79 -15.71
C ASP A 187 -19.70 -14.98 -14.86
N ARG A 188 -20.12 -13.95 -14.12
CA ARG A 188 -21.36 -13.95 -13.33
C ARG A 188 -22.63 -14.23 -14.14
N LEU A 189 -22.66 -13.82 -15.41
CA LEU A 189 -23.78 -14.11 -16.32
C LEU A 189 -23.73 -15.55 -16.86
N THR A 190 -22.55 -16.17 -16.91
CA THR A 190 -22.34 -17.52 -17.44
C THR A 190 -22.39 -18.62 -16.39
N LEU A 191 -22.30 -18.28 -15.10
CA LEU A 191 -22.36 -19.25 -14.01
C LEU A 191 -23.78 -19.84 -13.85
N THR A 192 -23.99 -21.00 -14.46
CA THR A 192 -25.19 -21.80 -14.27
C THR A 192 -25.12 -22.60 -12.96
N GLY A 193 -25.56 -22.00 -11.86
CA GLY A 193 -26.14 -22.63 -10.66
C GLY A 193 -25.36 -23.65 -9.81
N ASN A 194 -24.38 -24.40 -10.33
CA ASN A 194 -23.82 -25.59 -9.65
C ASN A 194 -22.28 -25.68 -9.62
N GLU A 195 -21.54 -24.77 -10.23
CA GLU A 195 -20.08 -24.74 -10.10
C GLU A 195 -19.66 -24.05 -8.79
N PRO A 196 -18.68 -24.58 -8.03
CA PRO A 196 -18.18 -23.94 -6.83
C PRO A 196 -17.51 -22.59 -7.19
N PHE A 197 -18.26 -21.50 -7.00
CA PHE A 197 -17.76 -20.15 -7.20
C PHE A 197 -16.98 -19.68 -5.98
N GLU A 198 -15.66 -19.69 -6.09
CA GLU A 198 -14.77 -19.08 -5.09
C GLU A 198 -14.81 -17.55 -5.26
N GLU A 199 -15.73 -16.90 -4.52
CA GLU A 199 -15.89 -15.45 -4.50
C GLU A 199 -14.55 -14.79 -4.07
N ASP A 200 -13.98 -13.92 -4.91
CA ASP A 200 -12.81 -13.11 -4.54
C ASP A 200 -13.23 -11.76 -3.92
N LEU A 201 -12.31 -10.81 -3.72
CA LEU A 201 -12.66 -9.49 -3.16
C LEU A 201 -13.39 -8.60 -4.16
N HIS A 202 -13.08 -8.73 -5.46
CA HIS A 202 -13.74 -8.00 -6.53
C HIS A 202 -15.21 -8.41 -6.64
N ASP A 203 -15.49 -9.71 -6.54
CA ASP A 203 -16.86 -10.24 -6.55
C ASP A 203 -17.73 -9.74 -5.40
N VAL A 204 -17.14 -9.50 -4.24
CA VAL A 204 -17.86 -8.91 -3.09
C VAL A 204 -18.35 -7.50 -3.45
N PHE A 205 -17.50 -6.69 -4.08
CA PHE A 205 -17.88 -5.35 -4.53
C PHE A 205 -18.99 -5.40 -5.60
N LEU A 206 -18.86 -6.28 -6.59
CA LEU A 206 -19.88 -6.44 -7.64
C LEU A 206 -21.22 -6.91 -7.08
N ARG A 207 -21.20 -7.83 -6.11
CA ARG A 207 -22.42 -8.28 -5.42
C ARG A 207 -23.08 -7.15 -4.64
N LEU A 208 -22.31 -6.41 -3.83
CA LEU A 208 -22.83 -5.27 -3.08
C LEU A 208 -23.39 -4.16 -3.99
N LYS A 209 -22.79 -3.94 -5.16
CA LYS A 209 -23.30 -3.05 -6.20
C LYS A 209 -24.63 -3.54 -6.77
N ALA A 210 -24.76 -4.84 -7.07
CA ALA A 210 -25.96 -5.42 -7.65
C ALA A 210 -27.15 -5.47 -6.67
N ASP A 211 -26.88 -5.81 -5.42
CA ASP A 211 -27.92 -6.00 -4.40
C ASP A 211 -28.37 -4.67 -3.75
N ASN A 212 -27.70 -3.56 -4.08
CA ASN A 212 -27.88 -2.24 -3.45
C ASN A 212 -27.84 -2.31 -1.90
N GLU A 213 -27.01 -3.22 -1.37
CA GLU A 213 -26.91 -3.58 0.05
C GLU A 213 -26.01 -2.65 0.86
N PHE A 214 -25.41 -1.64 0.22
CA PHE A 214 -24.44 -0.76 0.84
C PHE A 214 -24.98 0.68 0.93
N PRO A 215 -24.78 1.39 2.07
CA PRO A 215 -25.29 2.76 2.23
C PRO A 215 -24.77 3.77 1.20
N ILE A 216 -23.70 3.41 0.49
CA ILE A 216 -23.08 4.22 -0.55
C ILE A 216 -23.27 3.50 -1.88
N ASP A 217 -23.62 4.25 -2.92
CA ASP A 217 -23.66 3.72 -4.29
C ASP A 217 -22.24 3.28 -4.72
N ILE A 218 -22.06 1.97 -4.90
CA ILE A 218 -20.78 1.40 -5.30
C ILE A 218 -20.62 1.59 -6.81
N THR A 219 -19.91 2.65 -7.19
CA THR A 219 -19.54 2.93 -8.59
C THR A 219 -18.35 2.09 -9.05
N ARG A 220 -18.13 1.97 -10.38
CA ARG A 220 -16.97 1.23 -10.91
C ARG A 220 -15.66 1.86 -10.45
N GLU A 221 -15.60 3.18 -10.36
CA GLU A 221 -14.45 3.94 -9.88
C GLU A 221 -14.09 3.54 -8.44
N ILE A 222 -15.09 3.37 -7.56
CA ILE A 222 -14.88 2.91 -6.19
C ILE A 222 -14.29 1.50 -6.18
N ILE A 223 -14.83 0.58 -6.99
CA ILE A 223 -14.31 -0.79 -7.10
C ILE A 223 -12.85 -0.76 -7.56
N LYS A 224 -12.57 -0.08 -8.68
CA LYS A 224 -11.21 0.02 -9.25
C LYS A 224 -10.23 0.62 -8.25
N ALA A 225 -10.59 1.71 -7.59
CA ALA A 225 -9.71 2.37 -6.61
C ALA A 225 -9.35 1.46 -5.43
N ASN A 226 -10.35 0.76 -4.86
CA ASN A 226 -10.15 -0.04 -3.66
C ASN A 226 -9.49 -1.39 -3.96
N ILE A 227 -9.74 -1.99 -5.13
CA ILE A 227 -9.02 -3.19 -5.58
C ILE A 227 -7.55 -2.87 -5.85
N PHE A 228 -7.26 -1.75 -6.51
CA PHE A 228 -5.87 -1.33 -6.71
C PHE A 228 -5.15 -1.00 -5.39
N GLU A 229 -5.87 -0.40 -4.43
CA GLU A 229 -5.35 -0.17 -3.09
C GLU A 229 -5.04 -1.47 -2.35
N LEU A 230 -5.96 -2.45 -2.35
CA LEU A 230 -5.73 -3.76 -1.75
C LEU A 230 -4.50 -4.43 -2.35
N PHE A 231 -4.38 -4.39 -3.68
CA PHE A 231 -3.24 -4.94 -4.41
C PHE A 231 -1.92 -4.27 -4.02
N THR A 232 -1.85 -2.94 -4.09
CA THR A 232 -0.64 -2.17 -3.79
C THR A 232 -0.22 -2.29 -2.32
N ALA A 233 -1.16 -2.10 -1.39
CA ALA A 233 -0.90 -2.18 0.04
C ALA A 233 -0.52 -3.60 0.47
N GLY A 234 -1.26 -4.62 0.03
CA GLY A 234 -1.00 -6.02 0.41
C GLY A 234 0.35 -6.54 -0.09
N THR A 235 0.79 -6.08 -1.26
CA THR A 235 2.06 -6.52 -1.87
C THR A 235 3.28 -5.88 -1.20
N ASP A 236 3.35 -4.54 -1.17
CA ASP A 236 4.58 -3.83 -0.80
C ASP A 236 4.90 -3.99 0.69
N THR A 237 3.89 -3.88 1.55
CA THR A 237 4.12 -4.00 3.00
C THR A 237 4.52 -5.41 3.40
N SER A 238 3.85 -6.43 2.84
CA SER A 238 4.09 -7.82 3.19
C SER A 238 5.45 -8.30 2.70
N SER A 239 5.84 -7.94 1.47
CA SER A 239 7.17 -8.27 0.96
C SER A 239 8.27 -7.62 1.77
N THR A 240 8.11 -6.33 2.10
CA THR A 240 9.04 -5.59 2.97
C THR A 240 9.19 -6.26 4.33
N VAL A 241 8.08 -6.68 4.97
CA VAL A 241 8.14 -7.37 6.27
C VAL A 241 8.96 -8.66 6.18
N VAL A 242 8.72 -9.49 5.16
CA VAL A 242 9.43 -10.75 4.98
C VAL A 242 10.91 -10.50 4.70
N GLU A 243 11.24 -9.55 3.81
CA GLU A 243 12.62 -9.17 3.49
C GLU A 243 13.39 -8.74 4.74
N TRP A 244 12.84 -7.83 5.53
CA TRP A 244 13.47 -7.37 6.78
C TRP A 244 13.57 -8.47 7.82
N THR A 245 12.55 -9.32 7.93
CA THR A 245 12.57 -10.46 8.85
C THR A 245 13.74 -11.39 8.51
N MET A 246 13.90 -11.75 7.24
CA MET A 246 15.02 -12.58 6.79
C MET A 246 16.37 -11.90 7.04
N ALA A 247 16.49 -10.61 6.71
CA ALA A 247 17.71 -9.84 6.94
C ALA A 247 18.10 -9.79 8.43
N GLU A 248 17.13 -9.65 9.34
CA GLU A 248 17.39 -9.62 10.78
C GLU A 248 17.69 -11.00 11.36
N LEU A 249 17.03 -12.06 10.89
CA LEU A 249 17.38 -13.42 11.27
C LEU A 249 18.84 -13.74 10.86
N MET A 250 19.25 -13.36 9.65
CA MET A 250 20.62 -13.58 9.16
C MET A 250 21.67 -12.82 9.97
N LYS A 251 21.35 -11.62 10.46
CA LYS A 251 22.24 -10.85 11.36
C LYS A 251 22.29 -11.40 12.78
N ASN A 252 21.29 -12.18 13.20
CA ASN A 252 21.17 -12.69 14.55
C ASN A 252 21.09 -14.23 14.58
N PRO A 253 22.21 -14.96 14.38
CA PRO A 253 22.20 -16.42 14.27
C PRO A 253 21.60 -17.16 15.48
N ARG A 254 21.69 -16.58 16.68
CA ARG A 254 21.07 -17.14 17.89
C ARG A 254 19.54 -17.18 17.78
N VAL A 255 18.93 -16.10 17.27
CA VAL A 255 17.48 -16.00 17.07
C VAL A 255 17.04 -16.88 15.92
N MET A 256 17.80 -16.91 14.82
CA MET A 256 17.55 -17.81 13.69
C MET A 256 17.54 -19.28 14.13
N ARG A 257 18.53 -19.71 14.92
CA ARG A 257 18.59 -21.07 15.46
C ARG A 257 17.40 -21.39 16.36
N LYS A 258 17.00 -20.46 17.22
CA LYS A 258 15.81 -20.63 18.07
C LYS A 258 14.54 -20.82 17.23
N ALA A 259 14.35 -19.99 16.20
CA ALA A 259 13.20 -20.10 15.30
C ALA A 259 13.17 -21.43 14.52
N GLN A 260 14.33 -21.95 14.12
CA GLN A 260 14.44 -23.28 13.47
C GLN A 260 14.09 -24.41 14.44
N ILE A 261 14.62 -24.39 15.66
CA ILE A 261 14.32 -25.39 16.69
C ILE A 261 12.84 -25.37 17.06
N GLU A 262 12.21 -24.21 17.22
CA GLU A 262 10.77 -24.12 17.52
C GLU A 262 9.91 -24.73 16.42
N LYS A 263 10.32 -24.59 15.15
CA LYS A 263 9.65 -25.25 14.02
C LYS A 263 9.81 -26.77 14.07
N GLU A 264 11.00 -27.26 14.39
CA GLU A 264 11.32 -28.70 14.40
C GLU A 264 10.77 -29.42 15.64
N GLY A 265 10.83 -28.78 16.82
CA GLY A 265 10.33 -29.31 18.09
C GLY A 265 8.80 -29.29 18.21
N GLY A 266 8.10 -28.56 17.33
CA GLY A 266 6.64 -28.66 17.19
C GLY A 266 6.18 -29.84 16.32
N ASP A 267 7.09 -30.49 15.59
CA ASP A 267 6.79 -31.59 14.65
C ASP A 267 7.51 -32.90 15.02
N GLY A 268 8.39 -32.88 16.02
CA GLY A 268 9.21 -34.01 16.43
C GLY A 268 9.06 -34.41 17.90
N GLY A 269 8.14 -35.33 18.18
CA GLY A 269 8.22 -36.20 19.37
C GLY A 269 7.07 -36.08 20.38
N VAL A 270 5.89 -36.61 20.05
CA VAL A 270 4.97 -37.14 21.07
C VAL A 270 4.53 -38.54 20.64
N GLY A 271 5.07 -39.54 21.34
CA GLY A 271 4.45 -40.85 21.39
C GLY A 271 3.06 -40.71 22.03
N HIS A 272 2.04 -41.20 21.32
CA HIS A 272 0.68 -41.49 21.80
C HIS A 272 -0.01 -40.39 22.64
N GLY A 273 -0.84 -39.57 21.99
CA GLY A 273 -1.93 -38.85 22.65
C GLY A 273 -2.38 -37.58 21.94
N SER A 274 -3.40 -37.69 21.08
CA SER A 274 -4.25 -36.62 20.51
C SER A 274 -3.54 -35.47 19.76
N GLY A 275 -3.56 -35.55 18.42
CA GLY A 275 -3.12 -34.49 17.53
C GLY A 275 -3.97 -33.21 17.61
N GLY A 276 -3.30 -32.07 17.69
CA GLY A 276 -3.86 -30.75 17.53
C GLY A 276 -2.74 -29.77 17.18
N ALA A 277 -2.96 -28.93 16.17
CA ALA A 277 -2.06 -27.84 15.80
C ALA A 277 -1.71 -26.97 17.03
N PRO A 278 -0.53 -26.30 17.05
CA PRO A 278 -0.10 -25.52 18.20
C PRO A 278 -1.15 -24.46 18.59
N PRO A 279 -1.38 -24.24 19.91
CA PRO A 279 -2.42 -23.36 20.39
C PRO A 279 -2.22 -21.92 19.92
N VAL A 280 -3.35 -21.22 19.71
CA VAL A 280 -3.43 -19.84 19.18
C VAL A 280 -2.57 -18.84 19.97
N SER A 281 -2.20 -19.15 21.22
CA SER A 281 -1.30 -18.36 22.06
C SER A 281 0.11 -18.18 21.50
N ASP A 282 0.65 -19.20 20.81
CA ASP A 282 2.05 -19.21 20.39
C ASP A 282 2.23 -18.52 19.02
N ARG A 283 1.21 -18.61 18.16
CA ARG A 283 1.10 -17.75 16.97
C ARG A 283 0.99 -16.29 17.34
N ALA A 284 0.27 -15.96 18.41
CA ALA A 284 0.17 -14.60 18.91
C ALA A 284 1.53 -14.08 19.42
N GLN A 285 2.34 -14.91 20.10
CA GLN A 285 3.68 -14.51 20.55
C GLN A 285 4.66 -14.30 19.38
N LEU A 286 4.65 -15.16 18.36
CA LEU A 286 5.46 -14.97 17.15
C LEU A 286 5.00 -13.75 16.34
N GLN A 287 3.68 -13.53 16.21
CA GLN A 287 3.13 -12.31 15.61
C GLN A 287 3.46 -11.06 16.42
N GLN A 288 3.50 -11.14 17.75
CA GLN A 288 3.82 -10.02 18.63
C GLN A 288 5.32 -9.71 18.62
N HIS A 289 6.19 -10.72 18.52
CA HIS A 289 7.62 -10.54 18.27
C HIS A 289 7.90 -10.01 16.86
N ALA A 290 7.17 -10.48 15.85
CA ALA A 290 7.26 -9.96 14.48
C ALA A 290 6.70 -8.52 14.39
N CYS A 291 5.63 -8.19 15.12
CA CYS A 291 5.04 -6.85 15.19
C CYS A 291 5.91 -5.87 15.98
N CYS A 292 6.46 -6.27 17.13
CA CYS A 292 7.42 -5.46 17.88
C CYS A 292 8.75 -5.30 17.14
N SER A 293 9.20 -6.32 16.41
CA SER A 293 10.33 -6.20 15.49
C SER A 293 9.95 -5.29 14.33
N TRP A 294 8.76 -5.42 13.74
CA TRP A 294 8.27 -4.54 12.68
C TRP A 294 8.17 -3.08 13.14
N GLN A 295 7.73 -2.79 14.36
CA GLN A 295 7.72 -1.43 14.94
C GLN A 295 9.12 -0.88 15.18
N ARG A 296 10.07 -1.71 15.65
CA ARG A 296 11.49 -1.32 15.78
C ARG A 296 12.18 -1.18 14.42
N LEU A 297 11.76 -1.96 13.43
CA LEU A 297 12.33 -2.03 12.09
C LEU A 297 11.76 -0.98 11.15
N THR A 298 10.49 -0.58 11.27
CA THR A 298 9.93 0.60 10.58
C THR A 298 10.64 1.85 11.05
N ALA A 299 10.86 2.03 12.36
CA ALA A 299 11.67 3.14 12.87
C ALA A 299 13.13 3.14 12.33
N ALA A 300 13.74 1.96 12.15
CA ALA A 300 15.11 1.83 11.64
C ALA A 300 15.21 1.89 10.09
N ALA A 301 14.17 1.46 9.37
CA ALA A 301 14.04 1.51 7.92
C ALA A 301 13.67 2.92 7.47
N GLU A 302 12.76 3.61 8.17
CA GLU A 302 12.47 5.03 7.99
C GLU A 302 13.74 5.86 8.17
N GLY A 303 14.59 5.56 9.16
CA GLY A 303 15.85 6.27 9.38
C GLY A 303 16.89 6.10 8.25
N ARG A 304 16.87 4.99 7.51
CA ARG A 304 17.77 4.74 6.37
C ARG A 304 17.18 5.19 5.03
N GLN A 305 15.88 5.00 4.84
CA GLN A 305 15.14 5.52 3.69
C GLN A 305 15.05 7.06 3.75
N GLN A 306 15.02 7.67 4.94
CA GLN A 306 15.18 9.12 5.14
C GLN A 306 16.51 9.66 4.66
N ARG A 307 17.63 8.90 4.69
CA ARG A 307 18.92 9.39 4.17
C ARG A 307 18.93 9.46 2.65
N SER A 308 18.40 8.45 1.97
CA SER A 308 18.25 8.43 0.52
C SER A 308 17.20 9.47 0.05
N ARG A 309 16.07 9.58 0.78
CA ARG A 309 15.05 10.62 0.55
C ARG A 309 15.57 12.03 0.86
N ARG A 310 16.46 12.23 1.85
CA ARG A 310 17.16 13.51 2.09
C ARG A 310 17.97 13.94 0.88
N TYR A 311 18.66 12.99 0.24
CA TYR A 311 19.49 13.27 -0.92
C TYR A 311 18.65 13.67 -2.14
N CYS A 312 17.58 12.92 -2.43
CA CYS A 312 16.61 13.28 -3.47
C CYS A 312 15.89 14.61 -3.16
N TRP A 313 15.54 14.85 -1.89
CA TRP A 313 14.92 16.10 -1.46
C TRP A 313 15.86 17.30 -1.57
N LEU A 314 17.14 17.17 -1.21
CA LEU A 314 18.15 18.23 -1.42
C LEU A 314 18.34 18.54 -2.91
N LEU A 315 18.31 17.54 -3.78
CA LEU A 315 18.34 17.72 -5.24
C LEU A 315 17.08 18.42 -5.76
N GLN A 316 15.89 18.07 -5.23
CA GLN A 316 14.62 18.72 -5.54
C GLN A 316 14.63 20.19 -5.10
N GLN A 317 15.10 20.47 -3.88
CA GLN A 317 15.22 21.84 -3.34
C GLN A 317 16.19 22.69 -4.17
N ARG A 318 17.33 22.12 -4.60
CA ARG A 318 18.25 22.81 -5.52
C ARG A 318 17.62 23.12 -6.87
N ARG A 319 16.80 22.22 -7.41
CA ARG A 319 16.06 22.45 -8.67
C ARG A 319 14.98 23.53 -8.52
N VAL A 320 14.25 23.55 -7.40
CA VAL A 320 13.25 24.58 -7.09
C VAL A 320 13.91 25.94 -6.86
N ALA A 321 15.04 26.00 -6.16
CA ALA A 321 15.82 27.22 -5.98
C ALA A 321 16.36 27.75 -7.33
N ALA A 322 16.87 26.87 -8.19
CA ALA A 322 17.31 27.23 -9.54
C ALA A 322 16.14 27.70 -10.43
N ALA A 323 14.95 27.11 -10.29
CA ALA A 323 13.75 27.56 -10.99
C ALA A 323 13.30 28.94 -10.50
N ARG A 324 13.27 29.20 -9.19
CA ARG A 324 13.01 30.52 -8.61
C ARG A 324 14.00 31.57 -9.11
N ALA A 325 15.29 31.24 -9.17
CA ALA A 325 16.32 32.13 -9.71
C ALA A 325 16.11 32.42 -11.20
N LYS A 326 15.71 31.44 -12.01
CA LYS A 326 15.38 31.63 -13.43
C LYS A 326 14.11 32.46 -13.63
N THR A 327 13.08 32.27 -12.81
CA THR A 327 11.85 33.08 -12.86
C THR A 327 12.12 34.51 -12.41
N ALA A 328 12.89 34.71 -11.34
CA ALA A 328 13.32 36.04 -10.89
C ALA A 328 14.19 36.74 -11.95
N ALA A 329 15.12 36.02 -12.60
CA ALA A 329 15.91 36.54 -13.70
C ALA A 329 15.02 36.89 -14.91
N ALA A 330 14.02 36.07 -15.25
CA ALA A 330 13.08 36.36 -16.33
C ALA A 330 12.19 37.60 -16.04
N VAL A 331 11.83 37.83 -14.77
CA VAL A 331 11.10 39.04 -14.33
C VAL A 331 11.99 40.28 -14.38
N VAL A 332 13.27 40.16 -14.03
CA VAL A 332 14.24 41.26 -14.09
C VAL A 332 14.62 41.60 -15.54
N ILE A 333 14.78 40.59 -16.42
CA ILE A 333 15.12 40.77 -17.84
C ILE A 333 13.95 41.35 -18.65
N ASN A 334 12.70 41.03 -18.30
CA ASN A 334 11.52 41.50 -19.05
C ASN A 334 10.92 42.83 -18.55
N GLY A 335 11.56 43.53 -17.61
CA GLY A 335 11.42 44.99 -17.43
C GLY A 335 10.00 45.58 -17.29
N ARG A 336 8.98 44.81 -16.90
CA ARG A 336 7.64 45.35 -16.64
C ARG A 336 7.46 45.56 -15.13
N ARG A 337 7.66 46.81 -14.69
CA ARG A 337 7.19 47.25 -13.38
C ARG A 337 5.67 47.03 -13.30
N PRO A 338 5.12 46.42 -12.24
CA PRO A 338 3.69 46.42 -12.03
C PRO A 338 3.22 47.87 -11.81
N SER A 339 2.23 48.30 -12.61
CA SER A 339 1.53 49.56 -12.42
C SER A 339 0.77 49.55 -11.09
N PRO A 340 0.77 50.66 -10.34
CA PRO A 340 0.03 50.74 -9.08
C PRO A 340 -1.48 50.58 -9.32
N PRO A 341 -2.23 50.00 -8.37
CA PRO A 341 -3.67 49.84 -8.50
C PRO A 341 -4.35 51.23 -8.55
N PRO A 342 -5.43 51.40 -9.35
CA PRO A 342 -6.21 52.62 -9.32
C PRO A 342 -6.96 52.71 -7.99
N ASN A 343 -6.88 53.88 -7.35
CA ASN A 343 -7.76 54.23 -6.25
C ASN A 343 -9.21 54.23 -6.74
N ILE A 344 -10.02 53.31 -6.21
CA ILE A 344 -11.35 53.48 -5.58
C ILE A 344 -11.86 52.10 -5.19
#